data_AF-A0A932H897-F1
#
_entry.id   AF-A0A932H897-F1
#
_cell.length_a   1.000
_cell.length_b   1.000
_cell.length_c   1.000
_cell.angle_alpha   90.00
_cell.angle_beta   90.00
_cell.angle_gamma   90.00
#
_symmetry.space_group_name_H-M   'P 1'
#
loop_
_entity.id
_entity.type
_entity.pdbx_description
1 polymer ?
#
loop_
_entity_poly.entity_id
_entity_poly.type
_entity_poly.pdbx_seq_one_letter_code
_entity_poly.pdbx_strand_id
1 'polypeptide(L)'
;PLRAGEYLERGALIRYNGKAAWSVADAGKIQKYFSEKFGRLLPISALGQTPFHDRMRFDHHDAVDVALHPDSSEGRALMAYLRQAGIPYMAFRNGVPGSASGAHIHIGRPSLRAARP
;
A
#
# COMPACT_ATOMS: atom_id res chain seq x y z
N PRO A 1 1.03 -15.01 10.99
CA PRO A 1 0.68 -13.61 10.70
C PRO A 1 1.71 -12.69 11.36
N LEU A 2 2.07 -11.55 10.73
CA LEU A 2 2.99 -10.59 11.35
C LEU A 2 2.37 -9.97 12.61
N ARG A 3 3.17 -9.78 13.66
CA ARG A 3 2.77 -9.04 14.87
C ARG A 3 2.75 -7.54 14.59
N ALA A 4 2.07 -6.78 15.45
CA ALA A 4 1.99 -5.34 15.32
C ALA A 4 3.38 -4.68 15.44
N GLY A 5 3.78 -3.91 14.44
CA GLY A 5 5.09 -3.30 14.28
C GLY A 5 6.13 -4.16 13.55
N GLU A 6 5.80 -5.39 13.15
CA GLU A 6 6.75 -6.24 12.43
C GLU A 6 6.89 -5.86 10.95
N TYR A 7 8.13 -6.00 10.47
CA TYR A 7 8.53 -5.82 9.09
C TYR A 7 9.00 -7.16 8.52
N LEU A 8 8.56 -7.47 7.30
CA LEU A 8 8.98 -8.64 6.55
C LEU A 8 9.35 -8.21 5.14
N GLU A 9 10.50 -8.69 4.67
CA GLU A 9 10.89 -8.60 3.28
C GLU A 9 11.26 -10.01 2.80
N ARG A 10 10.55 -10.51 1.79
CA ARG A 10 10.78 -11.85 1.24
C ARG A 10 10.50 -11.86 -0.25
N GLY A 11 11.55 -12.04 -1.06
CA GLY A 11 11.45 -12.08 -2.51
C GLY A 11 10.81 -10.80 -3.05
N ALA A 12 9.67 -10.96 -3.73
CA ALA A 12 8.93 -9.85 -4.33
C ALA A 12 8.04 -9.05 -3.35
N LEU A 13 7.85 -9.53 -2.11
CA LEU A 13 6.94 -8.93 -1.15
C LEU A 13 7.70 -8.25 -0.01
N ILE A 14 7.36 -6.99 0.24
CA ILE A 14 7.66 -6.27 1.47
C ILE A 14 6.34 -6.04 2.20
N ARG A 15 6.31 -6.25 3.51
CA ARG A 15 5.14 -6.01 4.35
C ARG A 15 5.55 -5.36 5.66
N TYR A 16 4.82 -4.32 6.05
CA TYR A 16 4.91 -3.74 7.37
C TYR A 16 3.54 -3.75 8.03
N ASN A 17 3.44 -4.42 9.19
CA ASN A 17 2.21 -4.49 9.95
C ASN A 17 2.15 -3.36 10.97
N GLY A 18 1.95 -2.13 10.49
CA GLY A 18 1.94 -0.91 11.29
C GLY A 18 0.95 -0.92 12.46
N LYS A 19 1.20 -0.06 13.46
CA LYS A 19 0.39 0.09 14.69
C LYS A 19 -0.60 1.25 14.62
N ALA A 20 -0.43 2.17 13.68
CA ALA A 20 -1.29 3.33 13.57
C ALA A 20 -2.71 2.92 13.16
N ALA A 21 -3.70 3.62 13.70
CA ALA A 21 -5.01 3.66 13.06
C ALA A 21 -4.83 4.30 11.69
N TRP A 22 -5.22 3.58 10.66
CA TRP A 22 -5.20 4.04 9.28
C TRP A 22 -6.64 4.18 8.80
N SER A 23 -6.89 5.20 7.99
CA SER A 23 -8.06 5.27 7.14
C SER A 23 -7.72 5.92 5.79
N VAL A 24 -8.45 5.58 4.72
CA VAL A 24 -8.34 6.27 3.42
C VAL A 24 -8.54 7.80 3.51
N ALA A 25 -9.29 8.27 4.52
CA ALA A 25 -9.43 9.70 4.80
C ALA A 25 -8.10 10.38 5.16
N ASP A 26 -7.12 9.64 5.68
CA ASP A 26 -5.78 10.15 5.98
C ASP A 26 -4.85 10.20 4.76
N ALA A 27 -5.28 9.73 3.58
CA ALA A 27 -4.46 9.70 2.36
C ALA A 27 -3.95 11.09 1.94
N GLY A 28 -4.68 12.16 2.27
CA GLY A 28 -4.24 13.54 2.02
C GLY A 28 -2.89 13.88 2.67
N LYS A 29 -2.58 13.33 3.85
CA LYS A 29 -1.31 13.55 4.55
C LYS A 29 -0.13 12.93 3.78
N ILE A 30 -0.35 11.75 3.20
CA ILE A 30 0.64 11.01 2.41
C ILE A 30 0.90 11.72 1.08
N GLN A 31 -0.17 12.15 0.41
CA GLN A 31 -0.08 12.93 -0.83
C GLN A 31 0.70 14.22 -0.61
N LYS A 32 0.42 14.94 0.49
CA LYS A 32 1.14 16.17 0.87
C LYS A 32 2.63 15.91 1.13
N TYR A 33 2.97 14.91 1.94
CA TYR A 33 4.38 14.53 2.16
C TYR A 33 5.10 14.26 0.83
N PHE A 34 4.46 13.50 -0.05
CA PHE A 34 5.05 13.10 -1.32
C PHE A 34 5.27 14.31 -2.24
N SER A 35 4.27 15.18 -2.38
CA SER A 35 4.38 16.37 -3.23
C SER A 35 5.38 17.39 -2.70
N GLU A 36 5.47 17.58 -1.39
CA GLU A 36 6.49 18.44 -0.77
C GLU A 36 7.91 17.90 -0.98
N LYS A 37 8.08 16.56 -0.96
CA LYS A 37 9.40 15.94 -1.12
C LYS A 37 9.87 15.85 -2.56
N PHE A 38 8.96 15.60 -3.51
CA PHE A 38 9.30 15.27 -4.90
C PHE A 38 8.83 16.30 -5.92
N GLY A 39 8.08 17.32 -5.51
CA GLY A 39 7.59 18.37 -6.41
C GLY A 39 6.53 17.89 -7.41
N ARG A 40 5.93 16.71 -7.20
CA ARG A 40 4.88 16.14 -8.07
C ARG A 40 3.85 15.37 -7.25
N LEU A 41 2.67 15.15 -7.82
CA LEU A 41 1.61 14.39 -7.17
C LEU A 41 2.02 12.92 -6.96
N LEU A 42 1.55 12.33 -5.86
CA LEU A 42 1.65 10.90 -5.60
C LEU A 42 0.92 10.13 -6.71
N PRO A 43 1.56 9.17 -7.40
CA PRO A 43 0.93 8.45 -8.50
C PRO A 43 -0.03 7.38 -7.95
N ILE A 44 -1.20 7.79 -7.47
CA ILE A 44 -2.25 6.90 -6.97
C ILE A 44 -2.87 6.15 -8.15
N SER A 45 -2.87 4.81 -8.08
CA SER A 45 -3.54 3.93 -9.04
C SER A 45 -4.90 3.43 -8.55
N ALA A 46 -5.13 3.42 -7.24
CA ALA A 46 -6.45 3.18 -6.64
C ALA A 46 -6.58 3.94 -5.32
N LEU A 47 -7.69 4.66 -5.14
CA LEU A 47 -8.05 5.33 -3.89
C LEU A 47 -9.33 4.68 -3.37
N GLY A 48 -9.22 3.79 -2.38
CA GLY A 48 -10.35 2.98 -1.91
C GLY A 48 -10.74 1.89 -2.91
N GLN A 49 -11.97 1.40 -2.78
CA GLN A 49 -12.52 0.33 -3.63
C GLN A 49 -12.60 0.78 -5.11
N THR A 50 -12.28 -0.12 -6.04
CA THR A 50 -12.43 0.13 -7.48
C THR A 50 -13.09 -1.06 -8.18
N PRO A 51 -13.63 -0.89 -9.40
CA PRO A 51 -14.19 -2.01 -10.17
C PRO A 51 -13.21 -3.16 -10.42
N PHE A 52 -11.90 -2.87 -10.43
CA PHE A 52 -10.87 -3.90 -10.52
C PHE A 52 -10.88 -4.79 -9.27
N HIS A 53 -10.94 -4.17 -8.08
CA HIS A 53 -11.02 -4.88 -6.81
C HIS A 53 -12.32 -5.69 -6.67
N ASP A 54 -13.45 -5.16 -7.15
CA ASP A 54 -14.72 -5.89 -7.18
C ASP A 54 -14.64 -7.18 -8.01
N ARG A 55 -14.11 -7.08 -9.24
CA ARG A 55 -13.94 -8.23 -10.15
C ARG A 55 -13.01 -9.28 -9.54
N MET A 56 -11.97 -8.84 -8.85
CA MET A 56 -10.99 -9.71 -8.19
C MET A 56 -11.44 -10.19 -6.80
N ARG A 57 -12.58 -9.70 -6.30
CA ARG A 57 -13.16 -9.99 -4.98
C ARG A 57 -12.22 -9.63 -3.82
N PHE A 58 -11.60 -8.48 -3.90
CA PHE A 58 -10.79 -7.90 -2.82
C PHE A 58 -11.50 -6.71 -2.18
N ASP A 59 -11.50 -6.67 -0.85
CA ASP A 59 -11.93 -5.49 -0.10
C ASP A 59 -10.77 -4.49 0.04
N HIS A 60 -10.86 -3.40 -0.69
CA HIS A 60 -9.87 -2.32 -0.80
C HIS A 60 -10.45 -0.98 -0.32
N HIS A 61 -11.58 -0.96 0.41
CA HIS A 61 -12.26 0.29 0.79
C HIS A 61 -11.39 1.23 1.62
N ASP A 62 -10.57 0.66 2.51
CA ASP A 62 -9.71 1.41 3.42
C ASP A 62 -8.23 1.30 3.03
N ALA A 63 -7.95 1.24 1.72
CA ALA A 63 -6.59 1.11 1.20
C ALA A 63 -6.35 2.04 -0.01
N VAL A 64 -5.06 2.26 -0.31
CA VAL A 64 -4.60 3.09 -1.44
C VAL A 64 -3.46 2.40 -2.15
N ASP A 65 -3.60 2.17 -3.45
CA ASP A 65 -2.49 1.71 -4.27
C ASP A 65 -1.79 2.89 -4.92
N VAL A 66 -0.46 2.85 -4.89
CA VAL A 66 0.39 3.81 -5.61
C VAL A 66 1.31 3.10 -6.60
N ALA A 67 1.34 3.60 -7.82
CA ALA A 67 2.14 3.08 -8.93
C ALA A 67 3.63 3.49 -8.78
N LEU A 68 4.25 3.10 -7.68
CA LEU A 68 5.68 3.24 -7.42
C LEU A 68 6.31 1.87 -7.27
N HIS A 69 7.45 1.67 -7.92
CA HIS A 69 8.25 0.47 -7.68
C HIS A 69 8.90 0.56 -6.28
N PRO A 70 8.84 -0.49 -5.44
CA PRO A 70 9.40 -0.44 -4.07
C PRO A 70 10.88 -0.06 -4.00
N ASP A 71 11.65 -0.49 -5.00
CA ASP A 71 13.09 -0.22 -5.09
C ASP A 71 13.44 1.09 -5.83
N SER A 72 12.46 1.93 -6.21
CA SER A 72 12.77 3.28 -6.69
C SER A 72 13.16 4.20 -5.53
N SER A 73 13.78 5.34 -5.82
CA SER A 73 14.08 6.37 -4.80
C SER A 73 12.81 6.85 -4.09
N GLU A 74 11.76 7.10 -4.87
CA GLU A 74 10.44 7.52 -4.39
C GLU A 74 9.75 6.41 -3.59
N GLY A 75 9.80 5.16 -4.06
CA GLY A 75 9.21 4.01 -3.38
C GLY A 75 9.85 3.78 -2.00
N ARG A 76 11.19 3.79 -1.93
CA ARG A 76 11.91 3.69 -0.65
C ARG A 76 11.57 4.83 0.30
N ALA A 77 11.50 6.06 -0.20
CA ALA A 77 11.17 7.23 0.61
C ALA A 77 9.74 7.19 1.14
N LEU A 78 8.79 6.73 0.32
CA LEU A 78 7.41 6.56 0.76
C LEU A 78 7.31 5.45 1.82
N MET A 79 7.92 4.28 1.58
CA MET A 79 7.93 3.20 2.58
C MET A 79 8.58 3.62 3.89
N ALA A 80 9.67 4.38 3.86
CA ALA A 80 10.31 4.92 5.06
C ALA A 80 9.36 5.85 5.85
N TYR A 81 8.67 6.74 5.16
CA TYR A 81 7.65 7.62 5.76
C TYR A 81 6.51 6.84 6.38
N LEU A 82 5.95 5.85 5.67
CA LEU A 82 4.87 5.00 6.17
C LEU A 82 5.31 4.20 7.41
N ARG A 83 6.53 3.65 7.41
CA ARG A 83 7.10 2.97 8.58
C ARG A 83 7.21 3.90 9.78
N GLN A 84 7.75 5.10 9.59
CA GLN A 84 7.90 6.11 10.64
C GLN A 84 6.55 6.56 11.20
N ALA A 85 5.54 6.73 10.33
CA ALA A 85 4.18 7.07 10.73
C ALA A 85 3.41 5.88 11.34
N GLY A 86 3.98 4.67 11.32
CA GLY A 86 3.31 3.47 11.82
C GLY A 86 2.16 2.99 10.94
N ILE A 87 2.05 3.49 9.69
CA ILE A 87 0.98 3.15 8.76
C ILE A 87 1.28 1.79 8.11
N PRO A 88 0.36 0.81 8.15
CA PRO A 88 0.57 -0.48 7.52
C PRO A 88 0.67 -0.34 5.99
N TYR A 89 1.51 -1.18 5.36
CA TYR A 89 1.58 -1.26 3.91
C TYR A 89 2.12 -2.62 3.44
N MET A 90 1.88 -2.91 2.17
CA MET A 90 2.52 -3.96 1.39
C MET A 90 3.17 -3.34 0.16
N ALA A 91 4.27 -3.91 -0.29
CA ALA A 91 4.99 -3.45 -1.46
C ALA A 91 5.37 -4.66 -2.31
N PHE A 92 5.05 -4.58 -3.60
CA PHE A 92 5.24 -5.65 -4.56
C PHE A 92 6.27 -5.22 -5.60
N ARG A 93 7.34 -6.00 -5.77
CA ARG A 93 8.37 -5.74 -6.80
C ARG A 93 7.94 -6.17 -8.19
N ASN A 94 6.97 -7.08 -8.27
CA ASN A 94 6.41 -7.60 -9.52
C ASN A 94 5.02 -8.20 -9.24
N GLY A 95 4.40 -8.78 -10.27
CA GLY A 95 3.16 -9.54 -10.08
C GLY A 95 3.38 -10.74 -9.16
N VAL A 96 2.52 -10.86 -8.14
CA VAL A 96 2.50 -11.98 -7.20
C VAL A 96 1.19 -12.75 -7.40
N PRO A 97 1.23 -14.01 -7.86
CA PRO A 97 0.02 -14.80 -8.14
C PRO A 97 -0.98 -14.78 -6.98
N GLY A 98 -2.20 -14.37 -7.28
CA GLY A 98 -3.28 -14.29 -6.29
C GLY A 98 -3.19 -13.12 -5.31
N SER A 99 -2.27 -12.17 -5.48
CA SER A 99 -2.12 -10.98 -4.63
C SER A 99 -1.92 -9.67 -5.38
N ALA A 100 -1.04 -9.61 -6.39
CA ALA A 100 -0.69 -8.39 -7.11
C ALA A 100 -0.53 -8.64 -8.60
N SER A 101 -1.04 -7.73 -9.44
CA SER A 101 -0.90 -7.80 -10.91
C SER A 101 0.40 -7.18 -11.43
N GLY A 102 1.08 -6.35 -10.64
CA GLY A 102 2.30 -5.65 -11.01
C GLY A 102 2.97 -4.95 -9.83
N ALA A 103 4.07 -4.25 -10.09
CA ALA A 103 4.81 -3.55 -9.05
C ALA A 103 4.06 -2.30 -8.56
N HIS A 104 3.83 -2.21 -7.26
CA HIS A 104 3.16 -1.07 -6.61
C HIS A 104 3.36 -1.12 -5.09
N ILE A 105 2.94 -0.07 -4.40
CA ILE A 105 2.84 -0.03 -2.94
C ILE A 105 1.36 0.09 -2.57
N HIS A 106 0.85 -0.89 -1.84
CA HIS A 106 -0.48 -0.94 -1.23
C HIS A 106 -0.39 -0.34 0.18
N ILE A 107 -1.06 0.78 0.43
CA ILE A 107 -1.09 1.48 1.71
C ILE A 107 -2.37 1.11 2.46
N GLY A 108 -2.24 0.74 3.72
CA GLY A 108 -3.32 0.28 4.57
C GLY A 108 -3.18 -1.19 4.96
N ARG A 109 -4.23 -1.73 5.56
CA ARG A 109 -4.26 -3.16 5.91
C ARG A 109 -4.38 -4.01 4.64
N PRO A 110 -3.93 -5.28 4.67
CA PRO A 110 -4.08 -6.18 3.53
C PRO A 110 -5.56 -6.31 3.15
N SER A 111 -5.85 -6.22 1.86
CA SER A 111 -7.18 -6.53 1.35
C SER A 111 -7.51 -8.01 1.58
N LEU A 112 -8.56 -8.26 2.34
CA LEU A 112 -9.10 -9.61 2.50
C LEU A 112 -9.92 -9.96 1.27
N ARG A 113 -9.91 -11.25 0.88
CA ARG A 113 -10.89 -11.71 -0.10
C ARG A 113 -12.27 -11.57 0.53
N ALA A 114 -13.19 -10.91 -0.16
CA ALA A 114 -14.58 -10.88 0.27
C ALA A 114 -15.09 -12.32 0.37
N ALA A 115 -15.82 -12.63 1.45
CA ALA A 115 -16.47 -13.93 1.61
C ALA A 115 -17.39 -14.19 0.40
N ARG A 116 -17.48 -15.45 -0.04
CA ARG A 116 -18.51 -15.82 -1.03
C ARG A 116 -19.88 -15.55 -0.41
N PRO A 117 -20.85 -15.01 -1.17
CA PRO A 117 -22.24 -14.97 -0.71
C PRO A 117 -22.78 -16.38 -0.48
#